data_AF-A0A7J6AN10-F1
#
_entry.id   AF-A0A7J6AN10-F1
#
_cell.length_a   1.000
_cell.length_b   1.000
_cell.length_c   1.000
_cell.angle_alpha   90.00
_cell.angle_beta   90.00
_cell.angle_gamma   90.00
#
_symmetry.space_group_name_H-M   'P 1'
#
loop_
_entity.id
_entity.type
_entity.pdbx_description
1 polymer ?
#
loop_
_entity_poly.entity_id
_entity_poly.type
_entity_poly.pdbx_seq_one_letter_code
_entity_poly.pdbx_strand_id
1 'polypeptide(L)'
;MLLMMLHKAIQVISRRLKGQHGLANPLTLPGLDSLKILLGLGNHTNLGPGNNRACHPGLISQTSQHGLDNPANLMHQVGQDKFHQLPRKMWHCGVYDKLLITIQGEPKPDAKKFSINLAKNRDLALHFNPRFDENGIKVIVRNSLINTVWGNEERTAPSFPFIPGKPFEVKILCTPTDYKVAVNKAHLLEYRHRIHELNQINHLTVLDDVKLTSVNIETLP
;
A
#
# COMPACT_ATOMS: atom_id res chain seq x y z
N MET A 1 -10.79 4.30 -25.44
CA MET A 1 -10.54 3.19 -26.39
C MET A 1 -9.68 2.07 -25.77
N LEU A 2 -8.55 2.39 -25.11
CA LEU A 2 -7.65 1.40 -24.50
C LEU A 2 -8.29 0.57 -23.35
N LEU A 3 -9.10 1.18 -22.49
CA LEU A 3 -9.81 0.49 -21.40
C LEU A 3 -10.84 -0.53 -21.92
N MET A 4 -11.54 -0.21 -23.01
CA MET A 4 -12.49 -1.13 -23.65
C MET A 4 -11.79 -2.29 -24.35
N MET A 5 -10.59 -2.06 -24.90
CA MET A 5 -9.75 -3.11 -25.50
C MET A 5 -9.26 -4.09 -24.42
N LEU A 6 -8.83 -3.59 -23.26
CA LEU A 6 -8.40 -4.42 -22.13
C LEU A 6 -9.57 -5.24 -21.56
N HIS A 7 -10.75 -4.62 -21.41
CA HIS A 7 -11.95 -5.31 -20.95
C HIS A 7 -12.36 -6.43 -21.92
N LYS A 8 -12.29 -6.19 -23.23
CA LYS A 8 -12.53 -7.23 -24.25
C LYS A 8 -11.46 -8.32 -24.21
N ALA A 9 -10.19 -7.98 -24.02
CA ALA A 9 -9.10 -8.97 -23.92
C ALA A 9 -9.29 -9.90 -22.71
N ILE A 10 -9.65 -9.36 -21.54
CA ILE A 10 -9.96 -10.14 -20.33
C ILE A 10 -11.16 -11.08 -20.57
N GLN A 11 -12.20 -10.60 -21.26
CA GLN A 11 -13.38 -11.41 -21.59
C GLN A 11 -13.06 -12.53 -22.61
N VAL A 12 -12.17 -12.27 -23.58
CA VAL A 12 -11.73 -13.27 -24.57
C VAL A 12 -10.89 -14.36 -23.92
N ILE A 13 -9.97 -14.00 -23.01
CA ILE A 13 -9.14 -14.96 -22.26
C ILE A 13 -10.03 -15.80 -21.34
N SER A 14 -10.99 -15.19 -20.64
CA SER A 14 -11.97 -15.91 -19.80
C SER A 14 -12.82 -16.91 -20.59
N ARG A 15 -13.22 -16.58 -21.82
CA ARG A 15 -13.98 -17.50 -22.70
C ARG A 15 -13.13 -18.65 -23.23
N ARG A 16 -11.85 -18.42 -23.55
CA ARG A 16 -10.94 -19.49 -24.01
C ARG A 16 -10.62 -20.50 -22.91
N LEU A 17 -10.50 -20.05 -21.66
CA LEU A 17 -10.23 -20.94 -20.51
C LEU A 17 -11.45 -21.79 -20.12
N LYS A 18 -12.69 -21.28 -20.33
CA LYS A 18 -13.92 -22.04 -20.10
C LYS A 18 -14.21 -23.11 -21.16
N GLY A 19 -13.52 -23.08 -22.31
CA GLY A 19 -13.74 -24.01 -23.42
C GLY A 19 -12.95 -25.32 -23.34
N GLN A 20 -12.05 -25.49 -22.36
CA GLN A 20 -11.14 -26.65 -22.34
C GLN A 20 -11.39 -27.69 -21.24
N HIS A 21 -12.23 -27.45 -20.24
CA HIS A 21 -12.59 -28.50 -19.28
C HIS A 21 -14.05 -28.37 -18.85
N GLY A 22 -14.85 -29.37 -19.20
CA GLY A 22 -16.10 -29.65 -18.52
C GLY A 22 -15.82 -30.06 -17.07
N LEU A 23 -16.59 -29.50 -16.14
CA LEU A 23 -16.66 -29.84 -14.72
C LEU A 23 -15.36 -29.69 -13.91
N ALA A 24 -15.07 -28.47 -13.44
CA ALA A 24 -14.42 -28.23 -12.16
C ALA A 24 -14.62 -26.76 -11.71
N ASN A 25 -14.64 -26.56 -10.40
CA ASN A 25 -14.79 -25.29 -9.67
C ASN A 25 -14.16 -24.07 -10.34
N PRO A 26 -14.70 -22.84 -10.16
CA PRO A 26 -14.05 -21.64 -10.64
C PRO A 26 -12.67 -21.54 -10.01
N LEU A 27 -11.63 -21.84 -10.80
CA LEU A 27 -10.25 -21.59 -10.46
C LEU A 27 -10.14 -20.08 -10.23
N THR A 28 -10.11 -19.69 -8.96
CA THR A 28 -9.64 -18.37 -8.52
C THR A 28 -8.18 -18.29 -8.92
N LEU A 29 -7.90 -17.79 -10.12
CA LEU A 29 -6.55 -17.42 -10.52
C LEU A 29 -6.12 -16.27 -9.61
N PRO A 30 -5.17 -16.46 -8.68
CA PRO A 30 -4.85 -15.47 -7.64
C PRO A 30 -4.42 -14.11 -8.23
N GLY A 31 -3.95 -14.09 -9.49
CA GLY A 31 -3.58 -12.86 -10.20
C GLY A 31 -4.74 -12.03 -10.75
N LEU A 32 -5.86 -12.63 -11.15
CA LEU A 32 -6.94 -11.88 -11.83
C LEU A 32 -7.78 -11.05 -10.86
N ASP A 33 -8.03 -11.57 -9.65
CA ASP A 33 -8.76 -10.83 -8.62
C ASP A 33 -7.92 -9.68 -8.07
N SER A 34 -6.62 -9.91 -7.86
CA SER A 34 -5.67 -8.87 -7.47
C SER A 34 -5.62 -7.73 -8.49
N LEU A 35 -5.64 -8.05 -9.79
CA LEU A 35 -5.65 -7.06 -10.87
C LEU A 35 -6.96 -6.24 -10.90
N LYS A 36 -8.13 -6.87 -10.71
CA LYS A 36 -9.41 -6.16 -10.67
C LYS A 36 -9.52 -5.21 -9.48
N ILE A 37 -9.04 -5.65 -8.31
CA ILE A 37 -9.03 -4.84 -7.09
C ILE A 37 -8.21 -3.57 -7.32
N LEU A 38 -7.03 -3.71 -7.92
CA LEU A 38 -6.13 -2.58 -8.09
C LEU A 38 -6.49 -1.65 -9.24
N LEU A 39 -7.20 -2.16 -10.24
CA LEU A 39 -7.75 -1.35 -11.32
C LEU A 39 -9.09 -0.70 -10.96
N GLY A 40 -9.59 -0.90 -9.74
CA GLY A 40 -10.88 -0.35 -9.30
C GLY A 40 -12.08 -0.96 -10.03
N LEU A 41 -11.96 -2.16 -10.59
CA LEU A 41 -12.98 -2.83 -11.42
C LEU A 41 -13.91 -3.76 -10.61
N GLY A 42 -14.01 -3.57 -9.30
CA GLY A 42 -14.88 -4.36 -8.42
C GLY A 42 -16.32 -3.82 -8.40
N ASN A 43 -17.32 -4.72 -8.37
CA ASN A 43 -18.73 -4.34 -8.30
C ASN A 43 -19.01 -3.56 -7.01
N HIS A 44 -19.47 -2.31 -7.17
CA HIS A 44 -20.05 -1.51 -6.11
C HIS A 44 -21.29 -2.23 -5.55
N THR A 45 -21.23 -2.65 -4.28
CA THR A 45 -22.45 -2.80 -3.50
C THR A 45 -22.77 -1.42 -2.94
N ASN A 46 -23.92 -0.90 -3.36
CA ASN A 46 -24.48 0.38 -2.93
C ASN A 46 -24.55 0.45 -1.40
N LEU A 47 -23.92 1.47 -0.82
CA LEU A 47 -24.35 2.05 0.44
C LEU A 47 -25.03 3.38 0.09
N GLY A 48 -26.28 3.51 0.55
CA GLY A 48 -27.22 4.56 0.17
C GLY A 48 -26.83 5.99 0.63
N PRO A 49 -27.66 6.98 0.27
CA PRO A 49 -27.28 8.39 0.34
C PRO A 49 -27.38 8.92 1.78
N GLY A 50 -26.26 9.44 2.29
CA GLY A 50 -26.18 10.11 3.59
C GLY A 50 -25.81 11.59 3.44
N ASN A 51 -26.84 12.43 3.44
CA ASN A 51 -26.88 13.88 3.70
C ASN A 51 -25.64 14.78 3.53
N ASN A 52 -25.79 15.70 2.58
CA ASN A 52 -25.12 17.00 2.50
C ASN A 52 -25.26 17.80 3.81
N ARG A 53 -24.12 18.26 4.36
CA ARG A 53 -24.02 19.59 4.95
C ARG A 53 -22.70 20.24 4.55
N ALA A 54 -22.82 21.42 3.95
CA ALA A 54 -21.73 22.28 3.56
C ALA A 54 -21.00 22.83 4.79
N CYS A 55 -19.66 22.91 4.71
CA CYS A 55 -18.84 23.74 5.59
C CYS A 55 -17.95 24.64 4.73
N HIS A 56 -18.10 25.94 4.95
CA HIS A 56 -17.34 27.03 4.34
C HIS A 56 -15.85 27.02 4.72
N PRO A 57 -14.97 27.67 3.94
CA PRO A 57 -13.53 27.67 4.16
C PRO A 57 -13.14 28.68 5.24
N GLY A 58 -12.68 28.17 6.39
CA GLY A 58 -11.99 28.95 7.41
C GLY A 58 -10.49 28.78 7.28
N LEU A 59 -9.78 29.87 6.96
CA LEU A 59 -8.33 30.00 7.14
C LEU A 59 -7.95 29.59 8.58
N ILE A 60 -7.02 28.64 8.74
CA ILE A 60 -6.23 28.53 9.96
C ILE A 60 -4.76 28.35 9.59
N SER A 61 -3.98 29.20 10.24
CA SER A 61 -2.55 29.45 10.12
C SER A 61 -1.68 28.22 10.36
N GLN A 62 -0.61 28.17 9.56
CA GLN A 62 0.59 27.40 9.84
C GLN A 62 1.05 27.63 11.29
N THR A 63 1.13 26.56 12.08
CA THR A 63 2.09 26.48 13.19
C THR A 63 2.75 25.11 13.14
N SER A 64 4.07 25.18 12.99
CA SER A 64 5.03 24.09 13.03
C SER A 64 4.94 23.29 14.32
N GLN A 65 4.78 21.97 14.19
CA GLN A 65 5.34 21.01 15.14
C GLN A 65 6.00 19.88 14.35
N HIS A 66 7.18 20.19 13.82
CA HIS A 66 8.20 19.18 13.52
C HIS A 66 8.59 18.49 14.82
N GLY A 67 8.04 17.31 15.07
CA GLY A 67 8.47 16.51 16.20
C GLY A 67 7.64 15.26 16.27
N LEU A 68 8.08 14.19 15.60
CA LEU A 68 7.86 12.77 15.92
C LEU A 68 8.41 11.79 14.86
N ASP A 69 9.01 12.29 13.76
CA ASP A 69 9.73 11.47 12.77
C ASP A 69 11.16 12.02 12.54
N ASN A 70 11.96 12.10 13.62
CA ASN A 70 13.37 12.51 13.55
C ASN A 70 14.17 11.51 12.69
N PRO A 71 14.89 11.96 11.63
CA PRO A 71 15.71 11.07 10.79
C PRO A 71 16.76 10.29 11.59
N ALA A 72 17.23 10.82 12.74
CA ALA A 72 18.15 10.11 13.62
C ALA A 72 17.47 8.96 14.38
N ASN A 73 16.19 9.06 14.74
CA ASN A 73 15.50 8.03 15.52
C ASN A 73 15.11 6.81 14.66
N LEU A 74 14.77 7.03 13.39
CA LEU A 74 14.55 5.94 12.42
C LEU A 74 15.81 5.09 12.21
N MET A 75 16.98 5.72 12.33
CA MET A 75 18.28 5.03 12.20
C MET A 75 18.79 4.48 13.55
N HIS A 76 18.48 5.11 14.69
CA HIS A 76 18.94 4.62 15.99
C HIS A 76 18.16 3.40 16.49
N GLN A 77 16.91 3.21 16.06
CA GLN A 77 16.16 1.96 16.27
C GLN A 77 16.65 0.78 15.41
N VAL A 78 17.52 1.01 14.42
CA VAL A 78 18.13 -0.07 13.61
C VAL A 78 19.11 -0.92 14.45
N GLY A 79 19.51 -0.45 15.64
CA GLY A 79 20.52 -1.11 16.47
C GLY A 79 19.99 -2.11 17.50
N GLN A 80 18.73 -2.01 17.95
CA GLN A 80 18.25 -2.81 19.08
C GLN A 80 16.73 -3.01 18.96
N ASP A 81 16.32 -3.97 18.14
CA ASP A 81 15.23 -4.88 18.48
C ASP A 81 15.16 -6.00 17.44
N LYS A 82 14.86 -7.20 17.93
CA LYS A 82 14.99 -8.47 17.21
C LYS A 82 14.13 -8.48 15.94
N PHE A 83 14.76 -8.18 14.81
CA PHE A 83 14.26 -8.47 13.47
C PHE A 83 13.85 -9.95 13.40
N HIS A 84 12.56 -10.23 13.47
CA HIS A 84 12.06 -11.50 12.96
C HIS A 84 12.28 -11.45 11.46
N GLN A 85 13.36 -12.13 11.08
CA GLN A 85 13.92 -12.21 9.75
C GLN A 85 12.83 -12.56 8.74
N LEU A 86 12.40 -11.58 7.95
CA LEU A 86 12.15 -11.91 6.55
C LEU A 86 13.49 -12.44 6.01
N PRO A 87 13.52 -13.53 5.24
CA PRO A 87 14.73 -13.84 4.50
C PRO A 87 15.09 -12.54 3.76
N ARG A 88 16.33 -12.08 3.93
CA ARG A 88 16.92 -10.96 3.17
C ARG A 88 16.89 -11.34 1.69
N LYS A 89 15.70 -11.36 1.10
CA LYS A 89 15.50 -11.53 -0.32
C LYS A 89 15.72 -10.14 -0.86
N MET A 90 17.00 -9.73 -0.91
CA MET A 90 17.43 -8.62 -1.74
C MET A 90 16.78 -8.84 -3.10
N TRP A 91 15.93 -7.90 -3.51
CA TRP A 91 15.41 -7.93 -4.87
C TRP A 91 16.58 -7.58 -5.76
N HIS A 92 17.09 -8.57 -6.49
CA HIS A 92 18.21 -8.38 -7.41
C HIS A 92 17.91 -7.34 -8.50
N CYS A 93 16.62 -7.00 -8.69
CA CYS A 93 16.15 -6.06 -9.70
C CYS A 93 15.32 -4.89 -9.14
N GLY A 94 15.29 -4.68 -7.82
CA GLY A 94 14.44 -3.67 -7.18
C GLY A 94 12.94 -3.85 -7.45
N VAL A 95 12.19 -2.74 -7.48
CA VAL A 95 10.79 -2.73 -7.95
C VAL A 95 10.70 -2.45 -9.44
N TYR A 96 9.67 -2.97 -10.09
CA TYR A 96 9.46 -2.82 -11.53
C TYR A 96 7.97 -2.90 -11.87
N ASP A 97 7.60 -2.48 -13.06
CA ASP A 97 6.21 -2.54 -13.53
C ASP A 97 5.62 -3.94 -13.34
N LYS A 98 4.38 -4.00 -12.84
CA LYS A 98 3.62 -5.22 -12.52
C LYS A 98 4.13 -6.01 -11.30
N LEU A 99 5.16 -5.54 -10.59
CA LEU A 99 5.55 -6.15 -9.32
C LEU A 99 4.47 -5.91 -8.26
N LEU A 100 3.89 -6.98 -7.74
CA LEU A 100 2.91 -6.94 -6.65
C LEU A 100 3.54 -7.51 -5.37
N ILE A 101 3.57 -6.66 -4.34
CA ILE A 101 4.02 -7.01 -3.00
C ILE A 101 2.78 -7.16 -2.13
N THR A 102 2.57 -8.35 -1.56
CA THR A 102 1.48 -8.63 -0.62
C THR A 102 2.06 -8.79 0.78
N ILE A 103 1.59 -7.98 1.72
CA ILE A 103 2.03 -7.96 3.12
C ILE A 103 0.83 -8.29 3.99
N GLN A 104 0.95 -9.33 4.81
CA GLN A 104 -0.07 -9.69 5.79
C GLN A 104 0.48 -9.52 7.19
N GLY A 105 -0.32 -8.94 8.06
CA GLY A 105 0.07 -8.67 9.44
C GLY A 105 -1.13 -8.30 10.30
N GLU A 106 -0.86 -7.96 11.54
CA GLU A 106 -1.87 -7.56 12.53
C GLU A 106 -1.30 -6.40 13.35
N PRO A 107 -1.95 -5.23 13.39
CA PRO A 107 -1.53 -4.16 14.28
C PRO A 107 -1.72 -4.63 15.72
N LYS A 108 -0.81 -4.27 16.63
CA LYS A 108 -0.95 -4.61 18.04
C LYS A 108 -2.28 -4.05 18.60
N PRO A 109 -2.89 -4.66 19.64
CA PRO A 109 -4.16 -4.19 20.20
C PRO A 109 -4.17 -2.72 20.66
N ASP A 110 -3.01 -2.19 21.07
CA ASP A 110 -2.79 -0.83 21.55
C ASP A 110 -2.03 0.06 20.53
N ALA A 111 -1.98 -0.37 19.26
CA ALA A 111 -1.17 0.27 18.23
C ALA A 111 -1.45 1.77 18.08
N LYS A 112 -0.38 2.57 18.06
CA LYS A 112 -0.42 4.01 17.79
C LYS A 112 -0.15 4.29 16.31
N LYS A 113 0.86 3.62 15.76
CA LYS A 113 1.17 3.69 14.33
C LYS A 113 1.92 2.44 13.88
N PHE A 114 1.90 2.19 12.58
CA PHE A 114 2.86 1.30 11.94
C PHE A 114 3.30 1.84 10.60
N SER A 115 4.43 1.37 10.10
CA SER A 115 4.93 1.79 8.80
C SER A 115 5.34 0.62 7.92
N ILE A 116 5.08 0.76 6.62
CA ILE A 116 5.58 -0.10 5.56
C ILE A 116 6.43 0.78 4.66
N ASN A 117 7.71 0.43 4.51
CA ASN A 117 8.68 1.25 3.78
C ASN A 117 9.28 0.49 2.62
N LEU A 118 9.32 1.11 1.44
CA LEU A 118 10.15 0.71 0.31
C LEU A 118 11.35 1.64 0.21
N ALA A 119 12.56 1.09 0.22
CA ALA A 119 13.79 1.86 0.32
C ALA A 119 14.80 1.56 -0.79
N LYS A 120 15.49 2.62 -1.21
CA LYS A 120 16.71 2.63 -2.03
C LYS A 120 17.84 3.08 -1.12
N ASN A 121 18.71 2.17 -0.70
CA ASN A 121 19.74 2.45 0.30
C ASN A 121 19.16 3.06 1.59
N ARG A 122 19.44 4.34 1.85
CA ARG A 122 18.96 5.10 3.01
C ARG A 122 17.71 5.95 2.73
N ASP A 123 17.34 6.07 1.45
CA ASP A 123 16.17 6.84 1.04
C ASP A 123 14.92 5.95 1.04
N LEU A 124 13.80 6.51 1.50
CA LEU A 124 12.50 5.85 1.45
C LEU A 124 11.76 6.35 0.21
N ALA A 125 11.61 5.48 -0.79
CA ALA A 125 10.82 5.75 -1.98
C ALA A 125 9.31 5.76 -1.70
N LEU A 126 8.88 4.97 -0.70
CA LEU A 126 7.54 4.99 -0.16
C LEU A 126 7.63 4.76 1.35
N HIS A 127 7.13 5.70 2.13
CA HIS A 127 6.78 5.52 3.54
C HIS A 127 5.26 5.52 3.64
N PHE A 128 4.65 4.35 3.87
CA PHE A 128 3.21 4.21 4.09
C PHE A 128 2.95 4.04 5.59
N ASN A 129 2.29 5.02 6.21
CA ASN A 129 2.21 5.12 7.67
C ASN A 129 0.78 5.38 8.16
N PRO A 130 0.02 4.31 8.43
CA PRO A 130 -1.24 4.41 9.17
C PRO A 130 -0.99 4.82 10.63
N ARG A 131 -1.63 5.91 11.05
CA ARG A 131 -1.65 6.44 12.41
C ARG A 131 -3.07 6.27 12.96
N PHE A 132 -3.20 5.50 14.04
CA PHE A 132 -4.50 5.23 14.67
C PHE A 132 -5.01 6.40 15.51
N ASP A 133 -4.10 7.29 15.90
CA ASP A 133 -4.40 8.50 16.65
C ASP A 133 -3.37 9.58 16.31
N GLU A 134 -3.79 10.60 15.60
CA GLU A 134 -3.08 11.86 15.42
C GLU A 134 -4.06 12.98 15.79
N ASN A 135 -3.99 13.49 17.02
CA ASN A 135 -4.92 14.50 17.55
C ASN A 135 -6.39 14.04 17.50
N GLY A 136 -6.66 12.77 17.84
CA GLY A 136 -8.02 12.21 17.89
C GLY A 136 -8.59 11.77 16.54
N ILE A 137 -7.82 11.90 15.45
CA ILE A 137 -8.22 11.41 14.12
C ILE A 137 -7.29 10.29 13.62
N LYS A 138 -7.87 9.38 12.84
CA LYS A 138 -7.12 8.33 12.12
C LYS A 138 -6.68 8.87 10.77
N VAL A 139 -5.42 8.67 10.42
CA VAL A 139 -4.86 9.18 9.15
C VAL A 139 -3.84 8.21 8.57
N ILE A 140 -3.76 8.18 7.24
CA ILE A 140 -2.73 7.43 6.51
C ILE A 140 -1.83 8.44 5.83
N VAL A 141 -0.61 8.57 6.36
CA VAL A 141 0.42 9.43 5.78
C VAL A 141 1.22 8.65 4.75
N ARG A 142 1.44 9.23 3.57
CA ARG A 142 2.43 8.76 2.61
C ARG A 142 3.45 9.83 2.35
N ASN A 143 4.71 9.45 2.32
CA ASN A 143 5.80 10.38 2.01
C ASN A 143 7.02 9.65 1.43
N SER A 144 8.02 10.42 1.03
CA SER A 144 9.36 9.95 0.68
C SER A 144 10.37 10.66 1.56
N LEU A 145 11.43 9.94 1.94
CA LEU A 145 12.61 10.47 2.63
C LEU A 145 13.76 10.42 1.64
N ILE A 146 14.28 11.57 1.22
CA ILE A 146 15.35 11.65 0.21
C ILE A 146 16.47 12.50 0.80
N ASN A 147 17.69 11.98 0.81
CA ASN A 147 18.84 12.64 1.42
C ASN A 147 18.54 13.09 2.86
N THR A 148 17.88 12.22 3.64
CA THR A 148 17.46 12.48 5.03
C THR A 148 16.41 13.59 5.23
N VAL A 149 15.82 14.11 4.15
CA VAL A 149 14.76 15.13 4.20
C VAL A 149 13.43 14.52 3.79
N TRP A 150 12.42 14.70 4.64
CA TRP A 150 11.04 14.35 4.31
C TRP A 150 10.48 15.30 3.25
N GLY A 151 9.80 14.76 2.25
CA GLY A 151 9.05 15.55 1.29
C GLY A 151 7.69 16.03 1.83
N ASN A 152 6.82 16.47 0.92
CA ASN A 152 5.45 16.83 1.27
C ASN A 152 4.62 15.58 1.58
N GLU A 153 3.89 15.59 2.68
CA GLU A 153 3.00 14.50 3.06
C GLU A 153 1.75 14.45 2.18
N GLU A 154 1.33 13.23 1.84
CA GLU A 154 0.02 12.97 1.22
C GLU A 154 -0.85 12.24 2.24
N ARG A 155 -1.99 12.84 2.58
CA ARG A 155 -2.87 12.39 3.69
C ARG A 155 -4.26 11.95 3.24
N THR A 156 -4.69 12.34 2.04
CA THR A 156 -6.01 12.00 1.49
C THR A 156 -6.13 10.50 1.26
N ALA A 157 -7.11 9.86 1.90
CA ALA A 157 -7.50 8.48 1.68
C ALA A 157 -9.03 8.36 1.87
N PRO A 158 -9.74 7.51 1.11
CA PRO A 158 -11.19 7.38 1.19
C PRO A 158 -11.67 6.73 2.50
N SER A 159 -10.79 6.00 3.20
CA SER A 159 -11.09 5.32 4.45
C SER A 159 -9.82 4.98 5.24
N PHE A 160 -9.98 4.55 6.49
CA PHE A 160 -8.93 3.98 7.32
C PHE A 160 -9.26 2.50 7.63
N PRO A 161 -8.73 1.54 6.86
CA PRO A 161 -9.17 0.13 6.90
C PRO A 161 -8.46 -0.73 7.96
N PHE A 162 -7.67 -0.14 8.85
CA PHE A 162 -6.92 -0.87 9.88
C PHE A 162 -7.65 -0.82 11.23
N ILE A 163 -7.65 -1.95 11.92
CA ILE A 163 -8.25 -2.12 13.25
C ILE A 163 -7.18 -2.73 14.17
N PRO A 164 -6.88 -2.13 15.33
CA PRO A 164 -5.96 -2.72 16.29
C PRO A 164 -6.38 -4.14 16.71
N GLY A 165 -5.44 -5.08 16.75
CA GLY A 165 -5.68 -6.49 17.08
C GLY A 165 -6.46 -7.27 16.01
N LYS A 166 -6.54 -6.79 14.77
CA LYS A 166 -7.17 -7.52 13.65
C LYS A 166 -6.21 -7.67 12.47
N PRO A 167 -6.21 -8.83 11.79
CA PRO A 167 -5.36 -9.05 10.64
C PRO A 167 -5.75 -8.15 9.47
N PHE A 168 -4.75 -7.78 8.68
CA PHE A 168 -4.90 -7.08 7.40
C PHE A 168 -4.11 -7.78 6.30
N GLU A 169 -4.50 -7.47 5.06
CA GLU A 169 -3.70 -7.70 3.86
C GLU A 169 -3.50 -6.37 3.13
N VAL A 170 -2.24 -5.93 2.98
CA VAL A 170 -1.84 -4.79 2.16
C VAL A 170 -1.23 -5.32 0.87
N LYS A 171 -1.69 -4.79 -0.26
CA LYS A 171 -1.14 -5.05 -1.59
C LYS A 171 -0.59 -3.77 -2.19
N ILE A 172 0.67 -3.79 -2.57
CA ILE A 172 1.37 -2.67 -3.23
C ILE A 172 1.79 -3.14 -4.62
N LEU A 173 1.19 -2.60 -5.67
CA LEU A 173 1.64 -2.81 -7.04
C LEU A 173 2.49 -1.63 -7.48
N CYS A 174 3.66 -1.94 -8.02
CA CYS A 174 4.44 -0.99 -8.77
C CYS A 174 3.93 -0.90 -10.21
N THR A 175 3.59 0.31 -10.64
CA THR A 175 3.29 0.65 -12.03
C THR A 175 4.43 1.51 -12.59
N PRO A 176 4.42 1.91 -13.87
CA PRO A 176 5.45 2.80 -14.41
C PRO A 176 5.44 4.20 -13.75
N THR A 177 4.32 4.63 -13.16
CA THR A 177 4.13 6.00 -12.67
C THR A 177 3.93 6.12 -11.16
N ASP A 178 3.46 5.07 -10.51
CA ASP A 178 3.00 5.11 -9.13
C ASP A 178 3.02 3.74 -8.45
N TYR A 179 2.86 3.77 -7.13
CA TYR A 179 2.45 2.63 -6.33
C TYR A 179 0.93 2.67 -6.14
N LYS A 180 0.26 1.56 -6.45
CA LYS A 180 -1.16 1.38 -6.15
C LYS A 180 -1.31 0.51 -4.92
N VAL A 181 -2.03 1.02 -3.92
CA VAL A 181 -2.21 0.37 -2.63
C VAL A 181 -3.66 -0.09 -2.47
N ALA A 182 -3.84 -1.36 -2.15
CA ALA A 182 -5.11 -1.93 -1.73
C ALA A 182 -4.98 -2.56 -0.34
N VAL A 183 -6.07 -2.50 0.43
CA VAL A 183 -6.15 -3.12 1.75
C VAL A 183 -7.40 -3.97 1.82
N ASN A 184 -7.28 -5.21 2.30
CA ASN A 184 -8.40 -6.15 2.47
C ASN A 184 -9.29 -6.25 1.23
N LYS A 185 -8.66 -6.39 0.06
CA LYS A 185 -9.31 -6.51 -1.26
C LYS A 185 -10.01 -5.26 -1.79
N ALA A 186 -9.83 -4.10 -1.18
CA ALA A 186 -10.34 -2.84 -1.70
C ALA A 186 -9.18 -1.90 -2.08
N HIS A 187 -9.27 -1.26 -3.24
CA HIS A 187 -8.36 -0.17 -3.59
C HIS A 187 -8.48 0.95 -2.56
N LEU A 188 -7.33 1.47 -2.12
CA LEU A 188 -7.28 2.51 -1.09
C LEU A 188 -6.73 3.82 -1.65
N LEU A 189 -5.55 3.78 -2.28
CA LEU A 189 -4.86 4.98 -2.75
C LEU A 189 -3.78 4.67 -3.78
N GLU A 190 -3.28 5.73 -4.40
CA GLU A 190 -2.12 5.73 -5.29
C GLU A 190 -1.07 6.69 -4.71
N TYR A 191 0.21 6.42 -4.96
CA TYR A 191 1.33 7.27 -4.58
C TYR A 191 2.32 7.38 -5.73
N ARG A 192 2.47 8.59 -6.30
CA ARG A 192 3.33 8.81 -7.47
C ARG A 192 4.80 8.64 -7.10
N HIS A 193 5.56 8.00 -7.99
CA HIS A 193 7.00 7.80 -7.79
C HIS A 193 7.72 9.14 -7.63
N ARG A 194 8.40 9.34 -6.50
CA ARG A 194 9.34 10.47 -6.28
C ARG A 194 10.79 10.06 -6.49
N ILE A 195 11.10 8.77 -6.35
CA ILE A 195 12.36 8.15 -6.72
C ILE A 195 12.10 7.30 -7.96
N HIS A 196 12.84 7.57 -9.05
CA HIS A 196 12.60 6.95 -10.35
C HIS A 196 13.55 5.79 -10.66
N GLU A 197 14.64 5.61 -9.91
CA GLU A 197 15.52 4.43 -10.03
C GLU A 197 14.89 3.21 -9.35
N LEU A 198 13.74 2.78 -9.88
CA LEU A 198 12.92 1.70 -9.33
C LEU A 198 13.72 0.41 -9.12
N ASN A 199 14.65 0.12 -10.02
CA ASN A 199 15.55 -1.03 -9.95
C ASN A 199 16.51 -1.01 -8.74
N GLN A 200 16.64 0.12 -8.05
CA GLN A 200 17.46 0.26 -6.85
C GLN A 200 16.63 0.22 -5.55
N ILE A 201 15.30 0.17 -5.65
CA ILE A 201 14.39 0.05 -4.50
C ILE A 201 14.25 -1.43 -4.16
N ASN A 202 15.11 -1.92 -3.27
CA ASN A 202 15.31 -3.36 -3.03
C ASN A 202 15.15 -3.77 -1.55
N HIS A 203 14.72 -2.84 -0.70
CA HIS A 203 14.48 -3.08 0.72
C HIS A 203 13.02 -2.79 1.08
N LEU A 204 12.38 -3.76 1.73
CA LEU A 204 11.08 -3.60 2.38
C LEU A 204 11.29 -3.69 3.89
N THR A 205 10.77 -2.74 4.65
CA THR A 205 10.70 -2.83 6.12
C THR A 205 9.27 -2.61 6.60
N VAL A 206 8.92 -3.30 7.68
CA VAL A 206 7.65 -3.13 8.39
C VAL A 206 7.99 -2.86 9.84
N LEU A 207 7.62 -1.69 10.37
CA LEU A 207 8.08 -1.17 11.66
C LEU A 207 6.92 -0.74 12.57
N ASP A 208 7.27 -0.46 13.82
CA ASP A 208 6.40 0.01 14.91
C ASP A 208 5.35 -1.02 15.40
N ASP A 209 4.09 -0.63 15.57
CA ASP A 209 3.08 -1.40 16.32
C ASP A 209 2.35 -2.45 15.48
N VAL A 210 3.10 -3.33 14.83
CA VAL A 210 2.55 -4.37 13.96
C VAL A 210 3.31 -5.68 14.10
N LYS A 211 2.56 -6.78 14.10
CA LYS A 211 3.09 -8.14 13.95
C LYS A 211 3.01 -8.52 12.49
N LEU A 212 4.16 -8.77 11.88
CA LEU A 212 4.23 -9.27 10.51
C LEU A 212 3.95 -10.78 10.46
N THR A 213 3.09 -11.20 9.54
CA THR A 213 2.76 -12.61 9.33
C THR A 213 3.44 -13.15 8.08
N SER A 214 3.35 -12.43 6.96
CA SER A 214 3.95 -12.87 5.70
C SER A 214 4.23 -11.70 4.75
N VAL A 215 5.19 -11.91 3.86
CA VAL A 215 5.44 -11.08 2.69
C VAL A 215 5.56 -11.99 1.48
N ASN A 216 4.68 -11.79 0.51
CA ASN A 216 4.71 -12.49 -0.78
C ASN A 216 4.93 -11.50 -1.92
N ILE A 217 5.58 -11.97 -2.98
CA ILE A 217 5.94 -11.15 -4.13
C ILE A 217 5.60 -11.94 -5.39
N GLU A 218 4.86 -11.30 -6.28
CA GLU A 218 4.47 -11.88 -7.56
C GLU A 218 4.56 -10.83 -8.67
N THR A 219 4.82 -11.29 -9.89
CA THR A 219 4.70 -10.46 -11.08
C THR A 219 3.32 -10.69 -11.65
N LEU A 220 2.53 -9.64 -11.79
CA LEU A 220 1.25 -9.74 -12.48
C LEU A 220 1.47 -9.94 -13.99
N PRO A 221 0.56 -10.67 -14.67
CA PRO A 221 0.66 -10.94 -16.11
C PRO A 221 0.59 -9.68 -16.99
#